data_AF-K2BV48-F1
#
_entry.id   AF-K2BV48-F1
#
_cell.length_a   1.000
_cell.length_b   1.000
_cell.length_c   1.000
_cell.angle_alpha   90.00
_cell.angle_beta   90.00
_cell.angle_gamma   90.00
#
_symmetry.space_group_name_H-M   'P 1'
#
loop_
_entity.id
_entity.type
_entity.pdbx_description
1 polymer ?
#
loop_
_entity_poly.entity_id
_entity_poly.type
_entity_poly.pdbx_seq_one_letter_code
_entity_poly.pdbx_strand_id
1 'polypeptide(L)'
;MASRRVPGLVFILAVFLAALMPVRAEQLMNRIDRFFVFGSNLAWFNNNYGADIGTNHAEGGWSPAFSQEHCEKVFANLEKMGCPVIRIWAFERQEGLTFTADLTSDPAYPYHEVTGLDDKFMENCRFLMDCAARHHVKVYWSLLNHLIREEQDGRHMRIITDD
;
A
#
# COMPACT_ATOMS: atom_id res chain seq x y z
N MET A 1 61.56 -4.63 -29.88
CA MET A 1 61.05 -5.58 -28.88
C MET A 1 59.96 -4.87 -28.07
N ALA A 2 58.69 -5.07 -28.40
CA ALA A 2 57.59 -4.41 -27.71
C ALA A 2 57.04 -5.34 -26.61
N SER A 3 57.20 -4.92 -25.36
CA SER A 3 56.64 -5.55 -24.17
C SER A 3 55.11 -5.55 -24.24
N ARG A 4 54.50 -6.72 -24.39
CA ARG A 4 53.06 -6.94 -24.17
C ARG A 4 52.85 -7.71 -22.87
N ARG A 5 52.83 -6.99 -21.76
CA ARG A 5 52.35 -7.46 -20.44
C ARG A 5 51.26 -6.52 -19.93
N VAL A 6 50.11 -6.51 -20.60
CA VAL A 6 48.93 -5.71 -20.21
C VAL A 6 47.65 -6.54 -19.92
N PRO A 7 47.47 -7.81 -20.34
CA PRO A 7 46.16 -8.45 -20.17
C PRO A 7 45.84 -8.82 -18.71
N GLY A 8 46.85 -9.16 -17.90
CA GLY A 8 46.64 -9.58 -16.51
C GLY A 8 46.17 -8.45 -15.58
N LEU A 9 46.68 -7.24 -15.75
CA LEU A 9 46.33 -6.10 -14.89
C LEU A 9 44.89 -5.62 -15.15
N VAL A 10 44.48 -5.57 -16.42
CA VAL A 10 43.12 -5.19 -16.82
C VAL A 10 42.09 -6.20 -16.30
N PHE A 11 42.42 -7.49 -16.33
CA PHE A 11 41.53 -8.53 -15.83
C PHE A 11 41.35 -8.47 -14.31
N ILE A 12 42.43 -8.26 -13.55
CA ILE A 12 42.37 -8.11 -12.09
C ILE A 12 41.56 -6.87 -11.71
N LEU A 13 41.75 -5.75 -12.42
CA LEU A 13 41.01 -4.51 -12.17
C LEU A 13 39.51 -4.66 -12.46
N ALA A 14 39.14 -5.38 -13.52
CA ALA A 14 37.74 -5.65 -13.86
C ALA A 14 37.04 -6.51 -12.80
N VAL A 15 37.73 -7.53 -12.26
CA VAL A 15 37.19 -8.37 -11.18
C VAL A 15 37.05 -7.58 -9.89
N PHE A 16 38.02 -6.72 -9.56
CA PHE A 16 37.93 -5.84 -8.38
C PHE A 16 36.79 -4.83 -8.49
N LEU A 17 36.60 -4.22 -9.66
CA LEU A 17 35.50 -3.29 -9.92
C LEU A 17 34.14 -3.99 -9.85
N ALA A 18 34.03 -5.23 -10.35
CA ALA A 18 32.82 -6.04 -10.23
C ALA A 18 32.51 -6.44 -8.78
N ALA A 19 33.54 -6.74 -7.97
CA ALA A 19 33.40 -7.07 -6.54
C ALA A 19 33.11 -5.85 -5.66
N LEU A 20 33.50 -4.65 -6.10
CA LEU A 20 33.17 -3.36 -5.47
C LEU A 20 31.83 -2.79 -5.93
N MET A 21 31.17 -3.41 -6.92
CA MET A 21 29.80 -3.03 -7.22
C MET A 21 28.96 -3.34 -5.99
N PRO A 22 28.20 -2.36 -5.47
CA PRO A 22 27.29 -2.63 -4.38
C PRO A 22 26.39 -3.78 -4.83
N VAL A 23 26.35 -4.86 -4.05
CA VAL A 23 25.28 -5.85 -4.15
C VAL A 23 24.01 -5.02 -4.13
N ARG A 24 23.32 -4.93 -5.27
CA ARG A 24 22.16 -4.06 -5.38
C ARG A 24 21.20 -4.47 -4.28
N ALA A 25 20.65 -3.50 -3.55
CA ALA A 25 19.62 -3.76 -2.55
C ALA A 25 18.52 -4.66 -3.13
N GLU A 26 18.19 -4.50 -4.42
CA GLU A 26 17.32 -5.40 -5.20
C GLU A 26 17.68 -6.90 -5.10
N GLN A 27 18.96 -7.27 -5.16
CA GLN A 27 19.39 -8.67 -5.06
C GLN A 27 19.32 -9.23 -3.63
N LEU A 28 19.51 -8.37 -2.62
CA LEU A 28 19.38 -8.76 -1.21
C LEU A 28 17.90 -8.85 -0.79
N MET A 29 17.07 -7.90 -1.24
CA MET A 29 15.62 -7.91 -1.05
C MET A 29 15.02 -9.19 -1.66
N ASN A 30 15.32 -9.49 -2.94
CA ASN A 30 14.89 -10.74 -3.60
C ASN A 30 15.24 -12.05 -2.85
N ARG A 31 16.23 -12.03 -1.93
CA ARG A 31 16.60 -13.20 -1.11
C ARG A 31 15.86 -13.29 0.21
N ILE A 32 15.56 -12.17 0.88
CA ILE A 32 14.79 -12.15 2.14
C ILE A 32 13.30 -12.38 1.83
N ASP A 33 12.81 -11.80 0.75
CA ASP A 33 11.41 -11.89 0.29
C ASP A 33 10.94 -13.34 0.07
N ARG A 34 11.87 -14.29 -0.15
CA ARG A 34 11.57 -15.73 -0.30
C ARG A 34 11.23 -16.45 1.00
N PHE A 35 11.66 -15.93 2.16
CA PHE A 35 11.52 -16.62 3.44
C PHE A 35 10.72 -15.83 4.47
N PHE A 36 10.70 -14.50 4.36
CA PHE A 36 10.01 -13.65 5.32
C PHE A 36 9.59 -12.33 4.68
N VAL A 37 8.31 -11.98 4.84
CA VAL A 37 7.79 -10.67 4.44
C VAL A 37 7.93 -9.72 5.62
N PHE A 38 8.82 -8.73 5.49
CA PHE A 38 8.93 -7.61 6.42
C PHE A 38 8.19 -6.40 5.86
N GLY A 39 7.44 -5.69 6.70
CA GLY A 39 6.62 -4.59 6.25
C GLY A 39 6.06 -3.74 7.39
N SER A 40 5.27 -2.73 7.02
CA SER A 40 4.62 -1.82 7.95
C SER A 40 3.09 -1.91 7.87
N ASN A 41 2.40 -1.60 8.96
CA ASN A 41 0.97 -1.34 8.94
C ASN A 41 0.76 0.18 8.87
N LEU A 42 0.04 0.62 7.85
CA LEU A 42 -0.50 1.97 7.78
C LEU A 42 -2.01 1.85 7.79
N ALA A 43 -2.58 1.87 9.00
CA ALA A 43 -4.01 1.69 9.16
C ALA A 43 -4.82 2.85 8.56
N TRP A 44 -4.27 4.06 8.54
CA TRP A 44 -4.88 5.22 7.88
C TRP A 44 -3.82 6.29 7.57
N PHE A 45 -4.04 7.09 6.53
CA PHE A 45 -3.23 8.27 6.20
C PHE A 45 -3.62 9.47 7.06
N ASN A 46 -2.68 10.40 7.26
CA ASN A 46 -2.92 11.72 7.88
C ASN A 46 -3.59 11.71 9.27
N ASN A 47 -3.48 10.61 10.02
CA ASN A 47 -4.22 10.42 11.27
C ASN A 47 -5.76 10.56 11.12
N ASN A 48 -6.29 10.26 9.93
CA ASN A 48 -7.70 10.50 9.59
C ASN A 48 -8.50 9.20 9.50
N TYR A 49 -8.67 8.53 10.65
CA TYR A 49 -9.47 7.31 10.78
C TYR A 49 -10.85 7.46 10.11
N GLY A 50 -11.11 6.60 9.12
CA GLY A 50 -12.38 6.46 8.42
C GLY A 50 -12.63 7.48 7.31
N ALA A 51 -11.65 8.30 6.93
CA ALA A 51 -11.80 9.29 5.86
C ALA A 51 -10.44 9.64 5.21
N ASP A 52 -9.51 8.69 5.12
CA ASP A 52 -8.15 8.94 4.66
C ASP A 52 -7.95 8.74 3.15
N ILE A 53 -8.71 7.86 2.49
CA ILE A 53 -8.65 7.51 1.07
C ILE A 53 -9.95 7.85 0.33
N GLY A 54 -11.11 7.59 0.92
CA GLY A 54 -12.44 7.75 0.31
C GLY A 54 -13.38 8.65 1.09
N THR A 55 -14.58 8.87 0.59
CA THR A 55 -15.61 9.65 1.30
C THR A 55 -16.19 8.82 2.43
N ASN A 56 -16.27 9.38 3.65
CA ASN A 56 -16.92 8.71 4.77
C ASN A 56 -18.43 8.91 4.70
N HIS A 57 -19.15 7.88 4.27
CA HIS A 57 -20.61 7.92 4.19
C HIS A 57 -21.33 7.69 5.53
N ALA A 58 -20.67 7.07 6.52
CA ALA A 58 -21.24 6.91 7.86
C ALA A 58 -21.33 8.24 8.64
N GLU A 59 -20.46 9.20 8.33
CA GLU A 59 -20.37 10.54 8.96
C GLU A 59 -20.95 11.65 8.08
N GLY A 60 -21.96 11.32 7.26
CA GLY A 60 -22.65 12.33 6.46
C GLY A 60 -21.87 12.83 5.24
N GLY A 61 -20.93 12.03 4.72
CA GLY A 61 -20.20 12.34 3.48
C GLY A 61 -18.94 13.16 3.68
N TRP A 62 -18.20 12.94 4.78
CA TRP A 62 -16.95 13.65 5.01
C TRP A 62 -15.94 13.32 3.90
N SER A 63 -15.54 14.34 3.13
CA SER A 63 -14.50 14.22 2.11
C SER A 63 -13.17 13.74 2.67
N PRO A 64 -12.43 12.90 1.93
CA PRO A 64 -11.15 12.39 2.40
C PRO A 64 -10.12 13.50 2.58
N ALA A 65 -9.28 13.36 3.60
CA ALA A 65 -8.11 14.22 3.81
C ALA A 65 -6.85 13.68 3.11
N PHE A 66 -7.00 12.87 2.06
CA PHE A 66 -5.89 12.28 1.32
C PHE A 66 -4.92 13.36 0.81
N SER A 67 -3.63 13.16 1.02
CA SER A 67 -2.57 14.05 0.53
C SER A 67 -1.60 13.27 -0.32
N GLN A 68 -1.52 13.61 -1.61
CA GLN A 68 -0.56 13.04 -2.53
C GLN A 68 0.89 13.25 -2.06
N GLU A 69 1.20 14.43 -1.52
CA GLU A 69 2.52 14.74 -0.97
C GLU A 69 2.87 13.84 0.21
N HIS A 70 1.92 13.59 1.12
CA HIS A 70 2.19 12.72 2.25
C HIS A 70 2.27 11.25 1.82
N CYS A 71 1.41 10.80 0.90
CA CYS A 71 1.50 9.48 0.30
C CYS A 71 2.92 9.24 -0.27
N GLU A 72 3.43 10.19 -1.05
CA GLU A 72 4.79 10.13 -1.59
C GLU A 72 5.86 9.99 -0.51
N LYS A 73 5.78 10.83 0.54
CA LYS A 73 6.72 10.77 1.66
C LYS A 73 6.69 9.43 2.39
N VAL A 74 5.51 8.84 2.57
CA VAL A 74 5.36 7.53 3.20
C VAL A 74 6.07 6.45 2.39
N PHE A 75 5.78 6.35 1.09
CA PHE A 75 6.38 5.32 0.24
C PHE A 75 7.90 5.51 0.06
N ALA A 76 8.36 6.75 -0.10
CA ALA A 76 9.78 7.05 -0.13
C ALA A 76 10.51 6.66 1.18
N ASN A 77 9.83 6.78 2.33
CA ASN A 77 10.40 6.34 3.60
C ASN A 77 10.42 4.82 3.73
N LEU A 78 9.37 4.12 3.27
CA LEU A 78 9.32 2.66 3.27
C LEU A 78 10.43 2.04 2.41
N GLU A 79 10.68 2.60 1.23
CA GLU A 79 11.80 2.20 0.37
C GLU A 79 13.15 2.36 1.08
N LYS A 80 13.37 3.52 1.73
CA LYS A 80 14.60 3.77 2.52
C LYS A 80 14.76 2.84 3.71
N MET A 81 13.65 2.43 4.34
CA MET A 81 13.64 1.46 5.43
C MET A 81 13.93 0.04 4.95
N GLY A 82 13.88 -0.22 3.63
CA GLY A 82 13.91 -1.57 3.10
C GLY A 82 12.65 -2.37 3.47
N CYS A 83 11.51 -1.70 3.60
CA CYS A 83 10.20 -2.31 3.85
C CYS A 83 9.50 -2.56 2.50
N PRO A 84 9.59 -3.77 1.92
CA PRO A 84 8.98 -4.06 0.62
C PRO A 84 7.44 -4.12 0.66
N VAL A 85 6.84 -4.08 1.85
CA VAL A 85 5.40 -4.32 2.02
C VAL A 85 4.77 -3.30 2.98
N ILE A 86 3.60 -2.79 2.62
CA ILE A 86 2.72 -2.03 3.49
C ILE A 86 1.33 -2.65 3.52
N ARG A 87 0.72 -2.74 4.70
CA ARG A 87 -0.69 -3.14 4.88
C ARG A 87 -1.54 -1.90 5.12
N ILE A 88 -2.61 -1.73 4.33
CA ILE A 88 -3.52 -0.56 4.37
C ILE A 88 -4.95 -1.02 4.61
N TRP A 89 -5.69 -0.31 5.46
CA TRP A 89 -7.11 -0.58 5.70
C TRP A 89 -7.96 0.16 4.68
N ALA A 90 -9.07 -0.44 4.26
CA ALA A 90 -10.06 0.19 3.40
C ALA A 90 -11.46 -0.10 3.91
N PHE A 91 -12.39 0.80 3.59
CA PHE A 91 -13.81 0.71 3.95
C PHE A 91 -14.11 0.84 5.44
N GLU A 92 -13.16 1.38 6.17
CA GLU A 92 -13.33 1.73 7.57
C GLU A 92 -14.43 2.79 7.68
N ARG A 93 -15.42 2.58 8.55
CA ARG A 93 -16.59 3.47 8.70
C ARG A 93 -17.30 3.79 7.38
N GLN A 94 -17.44 2.79 6.50
CA GLN A 94 -18.11 2.92 5.19
C GLN A 94 -17.41 3.88 4.22
N GLU A 95 -16.15 4.22 4.48
CA GLU A 95 -15.34 5.03 3.61
C GLU A 95 -15.21 4.42 2.21
N GLY A 96 -15.29 5.25 1.16
CA GLY A 96 -14.93 4.80 -0.19
C GLY A 96 -15.96 3.91 -0.87
N LEU A 97 -17.09 3.65 -0.21
CA LEU A 97 -18.19 2.81 -0.70
C LEU A 97 -19.38 3.68 -1.08
N THR A 98 -20.05 3.35 -2.18
CA THR A 98 -21.36 3.92 -2.51
C THR A 98 -22.47 2.99 -2.06
N PHE A 99 -23.63 3.56 -1.73
CA PHE A 99 -24.73 2.85 -1.09
C PHE A 99 -26.06 3.07 -1.82
N THR A 100 -27.02 2.16 -1.66
CA THR A 100 -28.41 2.40 -2.08
C THR A 100 -29.02 3.53 -1.26
N ALA A 101 -29.93 4.30 -1.87
CA ALA A 101 -30.46 5.53 -1.29
C ALA A 101 -31.21 5.33 0.04
N ASP A 102 -31.85 4.18 0.26
CA ASP A 102 -32.57 3.85 1.50
C ASP A 102 -32.98 2.36 1.57
N LEU A 103 -32.91 1.75 2.76
CA LEU A 103 -33.50 0.43 3.09
C LEU A 103 -34.31 0.50 4.41
N THR A 104 -35.02 1.60 4.65
CA THR A 104 -36.00 1.79 5.75
C THR A 104 -37.14 0.75 5.81
N SER A 105 -37.16 -0.27 4.95
CA SER A 105 -38.22 -1.29 4.87
C SER A 105 -37.98 -2.54 5.72
N ASP A 106 -36.76 -2.82 6.20
CA ASP A 106 -36.51 -3.96 7.09
C ASP A 106 -35.83 -3.54 8.41
N PRO A 107 -36.58 -3.46 9.54
CA PRO A 107 -36.00 -3.17 10.85
C PRO A 107 -35.02 -4.25 11.34
N ALA A 108 -34.93 -5.42 10.70
CA ALA A 108 -33.91 -6.43 10.96
C ALA A 108 -32.57 -6.18 10.22
N TYR A 109 -32.57 -5.34 9.17
CA TYR A 109 -31.39 -5.01 8.37
C TYR A 109 -31.33 -3.50 8.04
N PRO A 110 -30.88 -2.67 9.00
CA PRO A 110 -30.85 -1.20 8.85
C PRO A 110 -29.69 -0.69 7.97
N TYR A 111 -29.13 -1.50 7.07
CA TYR A 111 -27.92 -1.18 6.33
C TYR A 111 -28.22 -0.94 4.86
N HIS A 112 -27.66 0.12 4.29
CA HIS A 112 -27.70 0.34 2.85
C HIS A 112 -26.85 -0.73 2.12
N GLU A 113 -27.34 -1.23 0.99
CA GLU A 113 -26.58 -2.14 0.14
C GLU A 113 -25.43 -1.38 -0.53
N VAL A 114 -24.22 -1.95 -0.54
CA VAL A 114 -23.09 -1.40 -1.29
C VAL A 114 -23.38 -1.50 -2.79
N THR A 115 -23.40 -0.36 -3.48
CA THR A 115 -23.62 -0.27 -4.93
C THR A 115 -22.32 -0.15 -5.72
N GLY A 116 -21.20 0.14 -5.05
CA GLY A 116 -19.93 0.34 -5.71
C GLY A 116 -18.88 1.05 -4.84
N LEU A 117 -17.89 1.61 -5.52
CA LEU A 117 -16.80 2.40 -4.92
C LEU A 117 -16.98 3.85 -5.35
N ASP A 118 -16.70 4.79 -4.44
CA ASP A 118 -16.79 6.21 -4.77
C ASP A 118 -15.60 6.67 -5.64
N ASP A 119 -15.81 7.75 -6.40
CA ASP A 119 -14.81 8.27 -7.34
C ASP A 119 -13.53 8.75 -6.64
N LYS A 120 -13.62 9.27 -5.42
CA LYS A 120 -12.48 9.77 -4.65
C LYS A 120 -11.60 8.64 -4.15
N PHE A 121 -12.21 7.56 -3.68
CA PHE A 121 -11.50 6.34 -3.33
C PHE A 121 -10.73 5.78 -4.52
N MET A 122 -11.37 5.71 -5.70
CA MET A 122 -10.73 5.22 -6.92
C MET A 122 -9.60 6.14 -7.40
N GLU A 123 -9.78 7.46 -7.34
CA GLU A 123 -8.76 8.45 -7.66
C GLU A 123 -7.53 8.30 -6.75
N ASN A 124 -7.76 8.26 -5.44
CA ASN A 124 -6.69 8.20 -4.44
C ASN A 124 -5.99 6.83 -4.45
N CYS A 125 -6.72 5.73 -4.62
CA CYS A 125 -6.14 4.40 -4.78
C CYS A 125 -5.24 4.30 -6.01
N ARG A 126 -5.61 4.89 -7.15
CA ARG A 126 -4.73 4.92 -8.34
C ARG A 126 -3.43 5.63 -8.03
N PHE A 127 -3.50 6.82 -7.44
CA PHE A 127 -2.29 7.57 -7.07
C PHE A 127 -1.42 6.79 -6.08
N LEU A 128 -2.04 6.16 -5.08
CA LEU A 128 -1.37 5.35 -4.08
C LEU A 128 -0.64 4.16 -4.73
N MET A 129 -1.30 3.43 -5.63
CA MET A 129 -0.69 2.29 -6.30
C MET A 129 0.43 2.72 -7.26
N ASP A 130 0.29 3.85 -7.95
CA ASP A 130 1.36 4.43 -8.77
C ASP A 130 2.57 4.83 -7.91
N CYS A 131 2.34 5.39 -6.73
CA CYS A 131 3.37 5.73 -5.76
C CYS A 131 4.10 4.48 -5.23
N ALA A 132 3.33 3.46 -4.86
CA ALA A 132 3.85 2.17 -4.41
C ALA A 132 4.75 1.53 -5.47
N ALA A 133 4.33 1.53 -6.74
CA ALA A 133 5.10 1.01 -7.86
C ALA A 133 6.43 1.76 -8.06
N ARG A 134 6.41 3.10 -8.02
CA ARG A 134 7.63 3.93 -8.18
C ARG A 134 8.66 3.73 -7.06
N HIS A 135 8.20 3.36 -5.86
CA HIS A 135 9.03 3.13 -4.68
C HIS A 135 9.28 1.65 -4.37
N HIS A 136 8.90 0.74 -5.29
CA HIS A 136 9.12 -0.70 -5.16
C HIS A 136 8.51 -1.30 -3.88
N VAL A 137 7.37 -0.77 -3.44
CA VAL A 137 6.61 -1.24 -2.27
C VAL A 137 5.34 -1.94 -2.74
N LYS A 138 5.04 -3.12 -2.20
CA LYS A 138 3.77 -3.83 -2.41
C LYS A 138 2.74 -3.40 -1.38
N VAL A 139 1.50 -3.20 -1.82
CA VAL A 139 0.38 -2.85 -0.95
C VAL A 139 -0.46 -4.10 -0.68
N TYR A 140 -0.76 -4.34 0.58
CA TYR A 140 -1.64 -5.41 1.05
C TYR A 140 -2.90 -4.78 1.62
N TRP A 141 -4.03 -4.97 0.94
CA TRP A 141 -5.30 -4.40 1.35
C TRP A 141 -5.95 -5.25 2.44
N SER A 142 -6.42 -4.58 3.48
CA SER A 142 -7.35 -5.15 4.47
C SER A 142 -8.68 -4.48 4.32
N LEU A 143 -9.63 -5.24 3.76
CA LEU A 143 -10.99 -4.74 3.57
C LEU A 143 -11.77 -4.96 4.87
N LEU A 144 -12.26 -3.87 5.45
CA LEU A 144 -13.15 -3.94 6.59
C LEU A 144 -14.58 -4.16 6.12
N ASN A 145 -15.34 -4.94 6.90
CA ASN A 145 -16.75 -5.13 6.62
C ASN A 145 -17.53 -3.83 6.89
N HIS A 146 -18.21 -3.33 5.86
CA HIS A 146 -19.03 -2.11 5.90
C HIS A 146 -20.23 -2.17 6.87
N LEU A 147 -20.59 -3.38 7.33
CA LEU A 147 -21.71 -3.62 8.25
C LEU A 147 -21.40 -3.28 9.73
N ILE A 148 -20.14 -2.95 10.06
CA ILE A 148 -19.72 -2.77 11.45
C ILE A 148 -19.95 -1.31 11.87
N ARG A 149 -21.08 -1.06 12.55
CA ARG A 149 -21.14 0.02 13.54
C ARG A 149 -20.22 -0.35 14.71
N GLU A 150 -19.54 0.64 15.26
CA GLU A 150 -18.35 0.58 16.14
C GLU A 150 -18.44 -0.28 17.43
N GLU A 151 -19.47 -1.09 17.67
CA GLU A 151 -19.72 -1.68 18.99
C GLU A 151 -19.62 -3.20 19.12
N GLN A 152 -19.31 -3.99 18.09
CA GLN A 152 -19.21 -5.45 18.29
C GLN A 152 -18.02 -6.07 17.56
N ASP A 153 -17.02 -6.49 18.36
CA ASP A 153 -16.03 -7.60 18.30
C ASP A 153 -15.78 -8.43 17.01
N GLY A 154 -16.27 -8.04 15.85
CA GLY A 154 -16.31 -8.84 14.63
C GLY A 154 -15.71 -8.10 13.44
N ARG A 155 -14.48 -7.60 13.55
CA ARG A 155 -13.70 -7.13 12.38
C ARG A 155 -13.35 -8.34 11.50
N HIS A 156 -14.27 -8.77 10.65
CA HIS A 156 -13.99 -9.74 9.60
C HIS A 156 -13.12 -9.06 8.54
N MET A 157 -11.81 -9.30 8.60
CA MET A 157 -10.84 -8.79 7.64
C MET A 157 -10.63 -9.81 6.53
N ARG A 158 -10.86 -9.42 5.28
CA ARG A 158 -10.31 -10.15 4.11
C ARG A 158 -9.03 -9.46 3.67
N ILE A 159 -7.96 -10.25 3.56
CA ILE A 159 -6.71 -9.84 2.95
C ILE A 159 -6.80 -10.21 1.48
N ILE A 160 -6.65 -9.23 0.60
CA ILE A 160 -6.54 -9.46 -0.85
C ILE A 160 -5.11 -9.13 -1.24
N THR A 161 -4.46 -10.07 -1.92
CA THR A 161 -3.18 -9.87 -2.59
C THR A 161 -3.39 -10.12 -4.07
N ASP A 162 -2.84 -9.25 -4.91
CA ASP A 162 -2.65 -9.58 -6.32
C ASP A 162 -1.35 -10.40 -6.42
N ASP A 163 -1.46 -11.60 -6.99
CA ASP A 163 -0.34 -12.49 -7.30
C ASP A 163 0.44 -11.99 -8.53
#